data_AF-A0A2N2Z7K2-F1
#
_entry.id   AF-A0A2N2Z7K2-F1
#
_cell.length_a   1.000
_cell.length_b   1.000
_cell.length_c   1.000
_cell.angle_alpha   90.00
_cell.angle_beta   90.00
_cell.angle_gamma   90.00
#
_symmetry.space_group_name_H-M   'P 1'
#
loop_
_entity.id
_entity.type
_entity.pdbx_description
1 polymer ?
#
loop_
_entity_poly.entity_id
_entity_poly.type
_entity_poly.pdbx_seq_one_letter_code
_entity_poly.pdbx_strand_id
1 'polypeptide(L)'
;MSKKNQHQDPEQSVEQALNTTEHFIEKYKKPLIYTAVAILGITAIGFAYQHLYRKPLINEALAQTFVAEQHFRADSFAVALNGDGNSLGFKQIIDEYGKNAGEAVYLYAGISELQLGNYESAISYLKKYDGDDVVLKARAICNIGDAYAGLQNYKEAVSQYIKAAEVAENPLAAGYLLKAGIMYEELGESAKALSAYEEIKAKYPQTVEGIEIDKYIARLAVAAQPQN
;
A
#
# COMPACT_ATOMS: atom_id res chain seq x y z
N MET A 1 -57.22 44.28 -20.23
CA MET A 1 -56.59 44.23 -21.57
C MET A 1 -55.32 45.06 -21.52
N SER A 2 -54.14 44.66 -21.94
CA SER A 2 -53.59 43.44 -22.53
C SER A 2 -52.09 43.52 -22.26
N LYS A 3 -51.43 42.43 -21.81
CA LYS A 3 -49.97 42.37 -21.77
C LYS A 3 -49.48 42.50 -23.21
N LYS A 4 -48.87 43.62 -23.57
CA LYS A 4 -48.30 43.83 -24.90
C LYS A 4 -46.98 43.08 -24.96
N ASN A 5 -47.04 41.84 -25.45
CA ASN A 5 -45.87 41.03 -25.76
C ASN A 5 -44.95 41.82 -26.70
N GLN A 6 -43.73 42.14 -26.25
CA GLN A 6 -42.66 42.55 -27.14
C GLN A 6 -42.28 41.32 -27.99
N HIS A 7 -42.76 41.27 -29.22
CA HIS A 7 -42.14 40.43 -30.23
C HIS A 7 -40.77 41.04 -30.54
N GLN A 8 -39.72 40.50 -29.91
CA GLN A 8 -38.38 40.63 -30.45
C GLN A 8 -38.35 39.85 -31.77
N ASP A 9 -38.01 40.53 -32.85
CA ASP A 9 -37.88 39.90 -34.16
C ASP A 9 -36.79 38.82 -34.07
N PRO A 10 -37.10 37.55 -34.38
CA PRO A 10 -36.14 36.47 -34.27
C PRO A 10 -34.85 36.78 -35.05
N GLU A 11 -35.00 37.40 -36.22
CA GLU A 11 -33.90 37.79 -37.12
C GLU A 11 -32.98 38.86 -36.50
N GLN A 12 -33.54 39.88 -35.84
CA GLN A 12 -32.75 40.92 -35.17
C GLN A 12 -32.02 40.39 -33.92
N SER A 13 -32.64 39.45 -33.19
CA SER A 13 -32.00 38.80 -32.04
C SER A 13 -30.83 37.91 -32.47
N VAL A 14 -30.97 37.24 -33.62
CA VAL A 14 -29.91 36.43 -34.23
C VAL A 14 -28.77 37.31 -34.74
N GLU A 15 -29.09 38.43 -35.40
CA GLU A 15 -28.08 39.35 -35.93
C GLU A 15 -27.29 40.06 -34.81
N GLN A 16 -27.94 40.43 -33.70
CA GLN A 16 -27.25 40.96 -32.53
C GLN A 16 -26.38 39.91 -31.83
N ALA A 17 -26.84 38.66 -31.75
CA ALA A 17 -26.05 37.56 -31.21
C ALA A 17 -24.81 37.25 -32.08
N LEU A 18 -24.95 37.34 -33.40
CA LEU A 18 -23.84 37.19 -34.35
C LEU A 18 -22.82 38.33 -34.20
N ASN A 19 -23.27 39.58 -34.25
CA ASN A 19 -22.39 40.76 -34.11
C ASN A 19 -21.62 40.77 -32.77
N THR A 20 -22.26 40.36 -31.68
CA THR A 20 -21.60 40.27 -30.36
C THR A 20 -20.59 39.12 -30.29
N THR A 21 -20.87 37.99 -30.93
CA THR A 21 -19.95 36.84 -31.04
C THR A 21 -18.74 37.17 -31.92
N GLU A 22 -18.96 37.82 -33.06
CA GLU A 22 -17.90 38.27 -33.97
C GLU A 22 -16.99 39.29 -33.31
N HIS A 23 -17.55 40.30 -32.65
CA HIS A 23 -16.75 41.32 -31.97
C HIS A 23 -15.94 40.74 -30.79
N PHE A 24 -16.49 39.74 -30.08
CA PHE A 24 -15.77 39.02 -29.04
C PHE A 24 -14.59 38.22 -29.61
N ILE A 25 -14.82 37.47 -30.69
CA ILE A 25 -13.77 36.67 -31.35
C ILE A 25 -12.68 37.59 -31.88
N GLU A 26 -13.01 38.68 -32.57
CA GLU A 26 -11.99 39.62 -33.07
C GLU A 26 -11.16 40.25 -31.96
N LYS A 27 -11.83 40.69 -30.87
CA LYS A 27 -11.16 41.31 -29.72
C LYS A 27 -10.23 40.34 -28.99
N TYR A 28 -10.59 39.06 -28.90
CA TYR A 28 -9.86 38.06 -28.12
C TYR A 28 -9.13 37.00 -28.97
N LYS A 29 -9.11 37.12 -30.31
CA LYS A 29 -8.49 36.14 -31.22
C LYS A 29 -7.03 35.82 -30.87
N LYS A 30 -6.20 36.86 -30.66
CA LYS A 30 -4.78 36.69 -30.32
C LYS A 30 -4.58 36.01 -28.96
N PRO A 31 -5.17 36.49 -27.84
CA PRO A 31 -5.04 35.79 -26.57
C PRO A 31 -5.63 34.37 -26.62
N LEU A 32 -6.75 34.13 -27.32
CA LEU A 32 -7.29 32.78 -27.51
C LEU A 32 -6.30 31.86 -28.23
N ILE A 33 -5.69 32.30 -29.34
CA ILE A 33 -4.70 31.50 -30.06
C ILE A 33 -3.45 31.26 -29.20
N TYR A 34 -2.93 32.28 -28.51
CA TYR A 34 -1.78 32.09 -27.61
C TYR A 34 -2.08 31.13 -26.47
N THR A 35 -3.31 31.19 -25.93
CA THR A 35 -3.76 30.28 -24.86
C THR A 35 -3.87 28.85 -25.40
N ALA A 36 -4.45 28.67 -26.59
CA ALA A 36 -4.57 27.38 -27.24
C ALA A 36 -3.19 26.76 -27.56
N VAL A 37 -2.26 27.55 -28.11
CA VAL A 37 -0.88 27.12 -28.38
C VAL A 37 -0.14 26.80 -27.09
N ALA A 38 -0.32 27.60 -26.02
CA ALA A 38 0.29 27.32 -24.72
C ALA A 38 -0.22 26.00 -24.13
N ILE A 39 -1.53 25.75 -24.19
CA ILE A 39 -2.13 24.48 -23.74
C ILE A 39 -1.57 23.31 -24.57
N LEU A 40 -1.54 23.43 -25.90
CA LEU A 40 -0.97 22.40 -26.79
C LEU A 40 0.52 22.15 -26.51
N GLY A 41 1.28 23.20 -26.22
CA GLY A 41 2.69 23.07 -25.83
C GLY A 41 2.86 22.30 -24.51
N ILE A 42 2.08 22.64 -23.49
CA ILE A 42 2.11 21.96 -22.19
C ILE A 42 1.69 20.48 -22.34
N THR A 43 0.64 20.19 -23.11
CA THR A 43 0.20 18.80 -23.32
C THR A 43 1.22 18.00 -24.12
N ALA A 44 1.84 18.58 -25.15
CA ALA A 44 2.89 17.92 -25.91
C ALA A 44 4.13 17.62 -25.06
N ILE A 45 4.56 18.55 -24.21
CA ILE A 45 5.66 18.34 -23.26
C ILE A 45 5.30 17.23 -22.27
N GLY A 46 4.08 17.24 -21.71
CA GLY A 46 3.60 16.21 -20.81
C GLY A 46 3.58 14.82 -21.47
N PHE A 47 3.11 14.74 -22.71
CA PHE A 47 3.13 13.51 -23.51
C PHE A 47 4.55 13.00 -23.75
N ALA A 48 5.45 13.88 -24.17
CA ALA A 48 6.86 13.56 -24.40
C ALA A 48 7.53 13.03 -23.11
N TYR A 49 7.33 13.71 -21.98
CA TYR A 49 7.88 13.25 -20.70
C TYR A 49 7.34 11.86 -20.30
N GLN A 50 6.04 11.63 -20.45
CA GLN A 50 5.45 10.33 -20.12
C GLN A 50 5.98 9.22 -21.03
N HIS A 51 6.01 9.43 -22.35
CA HIS A 51 6.33 8.38 -23.31
C HIS A 51 7.83 8.17 -23.55
N LEU A 52 8.63 9.24 -23.53
CA LEU A 52 10.06 9.18 -23.87
C LEU A 52 10.96 8.99 -22.64
N TYR A 53 10.50 9.35 -21.44
CA TYR A 53 11.31 9.25 -20.23
C TYR A 53 10.68 8.33 -19.18
N ARG A 54 9.45 8.61 -18.74
CA ARG A 54 8.85 7.90 -17.61
C ARG A 54 8.54 6.43 -17.92
N LYS A 55 7.92 6.14 -19.05
CA LYS A 55 7.61 4.76 -19.47
C LYS A 55 8.85 3.86 -19.61
N PRO A 56 9.92 4.24 -20.33
CA PRO A 56 11.11 3.40 -20.41
C PRO A 56 11.77 3.21 -19.04
N LEU A 57 11.84 4.25 -18.20
CA LEU A 57 12.38 4.14 -16.83
C LEU A 57 11.61 3.13 -15.97
N ILE A 58 10.26 3.13 -16.03
CA ILE A 58 9.43 2.16 -15.31
C ILE A 58 9.67 0.74 -15.84
N ASN A 59 9.75 0.56 -17.16
CA ASN A 59 9.98 -0.76 -17.75
C ASN A 59 11.34 -1.34 -17.36
N GLU A 60 12.37 -0.50 -17.33
CA GLU A 60 13.70 -0.88 -16.83
C GLU A 60 13.65 -1.26 -15.35
N ALA A 61 13.02 -0.43 -14.52
CA ALA A 61 12.87 -0.71 -13.08
C ALA A 61 12.17 -2.06 -12.84
N LEU A 62 11.08 -2.34 -13.56
CA LEU A 62 10.35 -3.61 -13.46
C LEU A 62 11.20 -4.81 -13.89
N ALA A 63 12.02 -4.66 -14.93
CA ALA A 63 12.93 -5.71 -15.38
C ALA A 63 14.00 -6.03 -14.33
N GLN A 64 14.56 -5.01 -13.67
CA GLN A 64 15.52 -5.19 -12.58
C GLN A 64 14.87 -5.84 -11.34
N THR A 65 13.69 -5.37 -10.95
CA THR A 65 12.90 -5.95 -9.84
C THR A 65 12.62 -7.43 -10.06
N PHE A 66 12.34 -7.85 -11.30
CA PHE A 66 12.05 -9.25 -11.60
C PHE A 66 13.18 -10.21 -11.20
N VAL A 67 14.45 -9.81 -11.37
CA VAL A 67 15.61 -10.64 -11.00
C VAL A 67 15.75 -10.73 -9.47
N ALA A 68 15.65 -9.60 -8.76
CA ALA A 68 15.67 -9.58 -7.31
C ALA A 68 14.52 -10.43 -6.72
N GLU A 69 13.33 -10.39 -7.31
CA GLU A 69 12.21 -11.24 -6.93
C GLU A 69 12.46 -12.73 -7.15
N GLN A 70 13.22 -13.13 -8.18
CA GLN A 70 13.59 -14.53 -8.36
C GLN A 70 14.46 -15.02 -7.21
N HIS A 71 15.46 -14.23 -6.82
CA HIS A 71 16.28 -14.54 -5.64
C HIS A 71 15.42 -14.59 -4.37
N PHE A 72 14.48 -13.65 -4.22
CA PHE A 72 13.55 -13.65 -3.09
C PHE A 72 12.70 -14.93 -3.03
N ARG A 73 12.13 -15.35 -4.16
CA ARG A 73 11.34 -16.60 -4.27
C ARG A 73 12.17 -17.86 -4.06
N ALA A 74 13.48 -17.78 -4.21
CA ALA A 74 14.44 -18.84 -3.94
C ALA A 74 15.06 -18.76 -2.52
N ASP A 75 14.43 -18.02 -1.61
CA ASP A 75 14.88 -17.75 -0.23
C ASP A 75 16.32 -17.19 -0.13
N SER A 76 16.84 -16.65 -1.23
CA SER A 76 18.17 -16.04 -1.31
C SER A 76 18.11 -14.58 -0.90
N PHE A 77 17.60 -14.30 0.30
CA PHE A 77 17.25 -12.95 0.77
C PHE A 77 18.43 -11.97 0.76
N ALA A 78 19.64 -12.43 1.08
CA ALA A 78 20.83 -11.57 1.03
C ALA A 78 21.14 -11.09 -0.39
N VAL A 79 21.00 -11.97 -1.39
CA VAL A 79 21.21 -11.63 -2.80
C VAL A 79 20.05 -10.80 -3.34
N ALA A 80 18.81 -11.18 -3.00
CA ALA A 80 17.62 -10.42 -3.38
C ALA A 80 17.68 -8.96 -2.88
N LEU A 81 18.22 -8.75 -1.68
CA LEU A 81 18.32 -7.44 -1.06
C LEU A 81 19.50 -6.62 -1.58
N ASN A 82 20.69 -7.22 -1.73
CA ASN A 82 21.94 -6.50 -1.98
C ASN A 82 22.46 -6.63 -3.43
N GLY A 83 21.89 -7.53 -4.22
CA GLY A 83 22.38 -7.89 -5.54
C GLY A 83 23.54 -8.89 -5.48
N ASP A 84 23.97 -9.36 -6.65
CA ASP A 84 25.10 -10.28 -6.82
C ASP A 84 26.27 -9.65 -7.60
N GLY A 85 26.19 -8.34 -7.88
CA GLY A 85 27.14 -7.59 -8.71
C GLY A 85 26.85 -7.64 -10.21
N ASN A 86 26.04 -8.60 -10.68
CA ASN A 86 25.54 -8.63 -12.06
C ASN A 86 24.12 -8.07 -12.16
N SER A 87 23.33 -8.28 -11.10
CA SER A 87 21.93 -7.90 -10.98
C SER A 87 21.72 -7.03 -9.74
N LEU A 88 20.84 -6.04 -9.85
CA LEU A 88 20.52 -5.14 -8.73
C LEU A 88 19.71 -5.87 -7.67
N GLY A 89 20.02 -5.59 -6.39
CA GLY A 89 19.17 -5.97 -5.27
C GLY A 89 18.11 -4.92 -4.98
N PHE A 90 17.09 -5.28 -4.18
CA PHE A 90 16.00 -4.37 -3.82
C PHE A 90 16.47 -3.04 -3.23
N LYS A 91 17.57 -3.01 -2.48
CA LYS A 91 18.13 -1.75 -1.94
C LYS A 91 18.53 -0.79 -3.07
N GLN A 92 19.32 -1.30 -4.02
CA GLN A 92 19.79 -0.51 -5.16
C GLN A 92 18.62 -0.08 -6.04
N ILE A 93 17.65 -0.99 -6.29
CA ILE A 93 16.46 -0.67 -7.07
C ILE A 93 15.64 0.45 -6.40
N ILE A 94 15.47 0.41 -5.07
CA ILE A 94 14.81 1.47 -4.32
C ILE A 94 15.57 2.79 -4.42
N ASP A 95 16.89 2.77 -4.32
CA ASP A 95 17.71 3.98 -4.38
C ASP A 95 17.72 4.61 -5.78
N GLU A 96 17.74 3.80 -6.83
CA GLU A 96 17.80 4.25 -8.23
C GLU A 96 16.42 4.65 -8.80
N TYR A 97 15.39 3.85 -8.55
CA TYR A 97 14.08 4.01 -9.19
C TYR A 97 12.99 4.48 -8.22
N GLY A 98 13.16 4.24 -6.92
CA GLY A 98 12.16 4.49 -5.89
C GLY A 98 10.81 3.88 -6.25
N LYS A 99 9.74 4.65 -6.09
CA LYS A 99 8.38 4.21 -6.44
C LYS A 99 8.15 3.85 -7.92
N ASN A 100 9.04 4.23 -8.84
CA ASN A 100 8.91 3.82 -10.24
C ASN A 100 9.16 2.31 -10.43
N ALA A 101 9.83 1.65 -9.48
CA ALA A 101 9.98 0.20 -9.44
C ALA A 101 8.72 -0.54 -8.94
N GLY A 102 7.68 0.19 -8.53
CA GLY A 102 6.49 -0.34 -7.89
C GLY A 102 6.64 -0.46 -6.38
N GLU A 103 5.53 -0.30 -5.67
CA GLU A 103 5.50 -0.18 -4.20
C GLU A 103 5.90 -1.50 -3.51
N ALA A 104 5.66 -2.63 -4.16
CA ALA A 104 6.02 -3.97 -3.68
C ALA A 104 7.52 -4.14 -3.42
N VAL A 105 8.39 -3.34 -4.04
CA VAL A 105 9.84 -3.37 -3.80
C VAL A 105 10.18 -3.11 -2.32
N TYR A 106 9.43 -2.23 -1.66
CA TYR A 106 9.60 -1.92 -0.24
C TYR A 106 9.15 -3.07 0.65
N LEU A 107 8.07 -3.77 0.26
CA LEU A 107 7.62 -4.97 0.94
C LEU A 107 8.67 -6.08 0.86
N TYR A 108 9.22 -6.35 -0.33
CA TYR A 108 10.23 -7.39 -0.51
C TYR A 108 11.55 -7.07 0.19
N ALA A 109 12.02 -5.82 0.11
CA ALA A 109 13.19 -5.38 0.86
C ALA A 109 12.99 -5.57 2.37
N GLY A 110 11.83 -5.14 2.89
CA GLY A 110 11.48 -5.26 4.29
C GLY A 110 11.39 -6.71 4.77
N ILE A 111 10.78 -7.60 3.99
CA ILE A 111 10.76 -9.04 4.32
C ILE A 111 12.16 -9.64 4.24
N SER A 112 12.97 -9.25 3.26
CA SER A 112 14.34 -9.75 3.15
C SER A 112 15.18 -9.35 4.37
N GLU A 113 15.09 -8.09 4.82
CA GLU A 113 15.74 -7.64 6.05
C GLU A 113 15.24 -8.41 7.28
N LEU A 114 13.93 -8.67 7.37
CA LEU A 114 13.35 -9.46 8.46
C LEU A 114 13.93 -10.88 8.49
N GLN A 115 14.01 -11.56 7.35
CA GLN A 115 14.57 -12.92 7.24
C GLN A 115 16.08 -12.96 7.55
N LEU A 116 16.79 -11.86 7.33
CA LEU A 116 18.20 -11.71 7.69
C LEU A 116 18.42 -11.29 9.15
N GLY A 117 17.34 -11.06 9.91
CA GLY A 117 17.40 -10.63 11.32
C GLY A 117 17.67 -9.14 11.52
N ASN A 118 17.62 -8.33 10.46
CA ASN A 118 17.85 -6.89 10.52
C ASN A 118 16.52 -6.15 10.79
N TYR A 119 16.01 -6.30 12.02
CA TYR A 119 14.64 -5.92 12.36
C TYR A 119 14.34 -4.42 12.20
N GLU A 120 15.26 -3.52 12.59
CA GLU A 120 15.06 -2.08 12.43
C GLU A 120 14.98 -1.67 10.95
N SER A 121 15.85 -2.24 10.11
CA SER A 121 15.82 -2.02 8.67
C SER A 121 14.53 -2.59 8.06
N ALA A 122 14.08 -3.76 8.52
CA ALA A 122 12.81 -4.34 8.10
C ALA A 122 11.65 -3.38 8.37
N ILE A 123 11.56 -2.85 9.60
CA ILE A 123 10.53 -1.87 9.97
C ILE A 123 10.61 -0.63 9.08
N SER A 124 11.81 -0.13 8.80
CA SER A 124 12.04 1.06 7.97
C SER A 124 11.51 0.88 6.54
N TYR A 125 11.79 -0.25 5.90
CA TYR A 125 11.29 -0.54 4.55
C TYR A 125 9.78 -0.85 4.55
N LEU A 126 9.30 -1.68 5.46
CA LEU A 126 7.88 -2.06 5.52
C LEU A 126 6.95 -0.87 5.78
N LYS A 127 7.39 0.12 6.56
CA LYS A 127 6.61 1.37 6.77
C LYS A 127 6.53 2.26 5.53
N LYS A 128 7.41 2.07 4.55
CA LYS A 128 7.37 2.79 3.26
C LYS A 128 6.45 2.12 2.23
N TYR A 129 5.99 0.90 2.49
CA TYR A 129 5.01 0.25 1.62
C TYR A 129 3.66 0.95 1.75
N ASP A 130 3.16 1.47 0.63
CA ASP A 130 1.91 2.25 0.52
C ASP A 130 0.89 1.61 -0.43
N GLY A 131 1.09 0.35 -0.83
CA GLY A 131 0.22 -0.31 -1.79
C GLY A 131 -1.21 -0.58 -1.33
N ASP A 132 -2.10 -0.55 -2.31
CA ASP A 132 -3.56 -0.60 -2.12
C ASP A 132 -4.11 -2.00 -1.87
N ASP A 133 -3.36 -3.06 -2.19
CA ASP A 133 -3.79 -4.43 -1.94
C ASP A 133 -3.90 -4.72 -0.44
N VAL A 134 -5.12 -4.99 0.01
CA VAL A 134 -5.46 -5.17 1.44
C VAL A 134 -4.69 -6.35 2.04
N VAL A 135 -4.48 -7.43 1.29
CA VAL A 135 -3.78 -8.62 1.77
C VAL A 135 -2.30 -8.31 1.98
N LEU A 136 -1.65 -7.69 1.01
CA LEU A 136 -0.26 -7.29 1.11
C LEU A 136 -0.06 -6.20 2.19
N LYS A 137 -1.01 -5.29 2.35
CA LYS A 137 -0.98 -4.27 3.40
C LYS A 137 -1.07 -4.87 4.80
N ALA A 138 -2.02 -5.78 5.03
CA ALA A 138 -2.10 -6.52 6.29
C ALA A 138 -0.82 -7.32 6.56
N ARG A 139 -0.27 -7.96 5.53
CA ARG A 139 0.99 -8.72 5.63
C ARG A 139 2.18 -7.82 5.95
N ALA A 140 2.28 -6.63 5.35
CA ALA A 140 3.32 -5.66 5.66
C ALA A 140 3.26 -5.25 7.14
N ILE A 141 2.06 -4.94 7.64
CA ILE A 141 1.83 -4.60 9.05
C ILE A 141 2.20 -5.78 9.97
N CYS A 142 1.79 -7.01 9.62
CA CYS A 142 2.19 -8.20 10.38
C CYS A 142 3.71 -8.35 10.45
N ASN A 143 4.42 -8.20 9.32
CA ASN A 143 5.88 -8.30 9.30
C ASN A 143 6.57 -7.19 10.11
N ILE A 144 5.96 -6.00 10.22
CA ILE A 144 6.44 -4.97 11.17
C ILE A 144 6.28 -5.48 12.60
N GLY A 145 5.18 -6.16 12.92
CA GLY A 145 4.97 -6.85 14.18
C GLY A 145 6.02 -7.94 14.45
N ASP A 146 6.32 -8.76 13.44
CA ASP A 146 7.36 -9.80 13.52
C ASP A 146 8.74 -9.19 13.80
N ALA A 147 9.06 -8.06 13.16
CA ALA A 147 10.30 -7.34 13.43
C ALA A 147 10.34 -6.76 14.86
N TYR A 148 9.24 -6.18 15.35
CA TYR A 148 9.16 -5.72 16.75
C TYR A 148 9.30 -6.88 17.73
N ALA A 149 8.72 -8.04 17.44
CA ALA A 149 8.87 -9.25 18.24
C ALA A 149 10.32 -9.75 18.26
N GLY A 150 11.02 -9.71 17.12
CA GLY A 150 12.45 -10.00 17.02
C GLY A 150 13.33 -9.07 17.86
N LEU A 151 12.90 -7.82 18.04
CA LEU A 151 13.51 -6.84 18.96
C LEU A 151 13.06 -6.98 20.41
N GLN A 152 12.27 -8.01 20.73
CA GLN A 152 11.64 -8.21 22.04
C GLN A 152 10.74 -7.05 22.49
N ASN A 153 10.32 -6.19 21.56
CA ASN A 153 9.33 -5.15 21.82
C ASN A 153 7.92 -5.70 21.61
N TYR A 154 7.51 -6.58 22.53
CA TYR A 154 6.27 -7.34 22.40
C TYR A 154 5.01 -6.48 22.41
N LYS A 155 5.03 -5.35 23.13
CA LYS A 155 3.90 -4.42 23.16
C LYS A 155 3.63 -3.80 21.79
N GLU A 156 4.69 -3.41 21.09
CA GLU A 156 4.58 -2.84 19.76
C GLU A 156 4.24 -3.92 18.73
N ALA A 157 4.77 -5.14 18.91
CA ALA A 157 4.42 -6.30 18.11
C ALA A 157 2.92 -6.61 18.17
N VAL A 158 2.34 -6.71 19.38
CA VAL A 158 0.89 -6.86 19.60
C VAL A 158 0.11 -5.79 18.85
N SER A 159 0.50 -4.52 19.01
CA SER A 159 -0.21 -3.41 18.35
C SER A 159 -0.24 -3.57 16.83
N GLN A 160 0.86 -4.02 16.21
CA GLN A 160 0.88 -4.28 14.78
C GLN A 160 0.06 -5.50 14.38
N TYR A 161 0.12 -6.60 15.14
CA TYR A 161 -0.68 -7.79 14.82
C TYR A 161 -2.18 -7.54 14.89
N ILE A 162 -2.66 -6.82 15.91
CA ILE A 162 -4.07 -6.43 16.00
C ILE A 162 -4.45 -5.55 14.81
N LYS A 163 -3.62 -4.56 14.47
CA LYS A 163 -3.85 -3.71 13.29
C LYS A 163 -3.86 -4.53 11.98
N ALA A 164 -3.02 -5.56 11.85
CA ALA A 164 -3.02 -6.44 10.68
C ALA A 164 -4.31 -7.27 10.60
N ALA A 165 -4.81 -7.77 11.73
CA ALA A 165 -6.08 -8.47 11.81
C ALA A 165 -7.26 -7.57 11.41
N GLU A 166 -7.28 -6.33 11.91
CA GLU A 166 -8.27 -5.30 11.56
C GLU A 166 -8.23 -4.91 10.08
N VAL A 167 -7.05 -4.87 9.45
CA VAL A 167 -6.95 -4.55 8.01
C VAL A 167 -7.41 -5.72 7.14
N ALA A 168 -7.13 -6.96 7.55
CA ALA A 168 -7.50 -8.13 6.76
C ALA A 168 -9.01 -8.39 6.75
N GLU A 169 -9.68 -8.27 7.90
CA GLU A 169 -11.12 -8.56 8.11
C GLU A 169 -11.62 -9.89 7.49
N ASN A 170 -10.72 -10.86 7.33
CA ASN A 170 -10.98 -12.12 6.63
C ASN A 170 -10.25 -13.28 7.34
N PRO A 171 -10.31 -14.53 6.85
CA PRO A 171 -9.67 -15.67 7.51
C PRO A 171 -8.17 -15.49 7.82
N LEU A 172 -7.44 -14.62 7.12
CA LEU A 172 -6.04 -14.28 7.41
C LEU A 172 -5.86 -13.60 8.78
N ALA A 173 -6.91 -12.95 9.30
CA ALA A 173 -6.87 -12.31 10.61
C ALA A 173 -6.60 -13.32 11.75
N ALA A 174 -6.96 -14.59 11.58
CA ALA A 174 -6.73 -15.63 12.57
C ALA A 174 -5.24 -15.81 12.89
N GLY A 175 -4.38 -15.85 11.87
CA GLY A 175 -2.93 -15.94 12.03
C GLY A 175 -2.32 -14.73 12.75
N TYR A 176 -2.83 -13.53 12.46
CA TYR A 176 -2.37 -12.30 13.11
C TYR A 176 -2.81 -12.23 14.58
N LEU A 177 -4.07 -12.59 14.88
CA LEU A 177 -4.57 -12.70 16.25
C LEU A 177 -3.80 -13.76 17.06
N LEU A 178 -3.43 -14.88 16.44
CA LEU A 178 -2.63 -15.92 17.09
C LEU A 178 -1.27 -15.38 17.51
N LYS A 179 -0.59 -14.66 16.60
CA LYS A 179 0.67 -13.96 16.91
C LYS A 179 0.50 -12.93 18.03
N ALA A 180 -0.58 -12.16 18.02
CA ALA A 180 -0.90 -11.22 19.10
C ALA A 180 -1.08 -11.93 20.45
N GLY A 181 -1.83 -13.04 20.49
CA GLY A 181 -2.03 -13.84 21.69
C GLY A 181 -0.72 -14.39 22.25
N ILE A 182 0.17 -14.89 21.40
CA ILE A 182 1.49 -15.38 21.82
C ILE A 182 2.32 -14.23 22.43
N MET A 183 2.33 -13.05 21.82
CA MET A 183 3.03 -11.89 22.41
C MET A 183 2.39 -11.40 23.71
N TYR A 184 1.07 -11.52 23.87
CA TYR A 184 0.42 -11.24 25.16
C TYR A 184 0.90 -12.21 26.25
N GLU A 185 1.16 -13.48 25.93
CA GLU A 185 1.76 -14.43 26.88
C GLU A 185 3.18 -14.02 27.28
N GLU A 186 4.01 -13.60 26.33
CA GLU A 186 5.37 -13.08 26.61
C GLU A 186 5.35 -11.83 27.50
N LEU A 187 4.27 -11.04 27.43
CA LEU A 187 4.04 -9.89 28.32
C LEU A 187 3.44 -10.26 29.68
N GLY A 188 3.10 -11.54 29.92
CA GLY A 188 2.38 -11.99 31.12
C GLY A 188 0.91 -11.57 31.15
N GLU A 189 0.35 -11.09 30.03
CA GLU A 189 -1.03 -10.62 29.91
C GLU A 189 -1.97 -11.77 29.53
N SER A 190 -1.98 -12.86 30.31
CA SER A 190 -2.69 -14.11 29.99
C SER A 190 -4.19 -13.93 29.72
N ALA A 191 -4.84 -12.96 30.37
CA ALA A 191 -6.25 -12.66 30.12
C ALA A 191 -6.49 -12.13 28.71
N LYS A 192 -5.60 -11.27 28.19
CA LYS A 192 -5.71 -10.74 26.82
C LYS A 192 -5.32 -11.79 25.79
N ALA A 193 -4.34 -12.63 26.09
CA ALA A 193 -4.01 -13.78 25.26
C ALA A 193 -5.22 -14.71 25.09
N LEU A 194 -5.89 -15.05 26.21
CA LEU A 194 -7.10 -15.87 26.19
C LEU A 194 -8.21 -15.22 25.33
N SER A 195 -8.46 -13.91 25.49
CA SER A 195 -9.45 -13.21 24.67
C SER A 195 -9.14 -13.27 23.17
N ALA A 196 -7.87 -13.11 22.77
CA ALA A 196 -7.47 -13.24 21.37
C ALA A 196 -7.71 -14.67 20.84
N TYR A 197 -7.43 -15.69 21.64
CA TYR A 197 -7.66 -17.09 21.27
C TYR A 197 -9.14 -17.46 21.18
N GLU A 198 -9.95 -16.96 22.12
CA GLU A 198 -11.41 -17.13 22.08
C GLU A 198 -12.02 -16.43 20.86
N GLU A 199 -11.50 -15.26 20.48
CA GLU A 199 -11.91 -14.58 19.25
C GLU A 199 -11.62 -15.42 18.00
N ILE A 200 -10.42 -16.01 17.91
CA ILE A 200 -10.06 -16.92 16.81
C ILE A 200 -11.03 -18.11 16.74
N LYS A 201 -11.29 -18.75 17.89
CA LYS A 201 -12.22 -19.87 18.00
C LYS A 201 -13.63 -19.51 17.52
N ALA A 202 -14.11 -18.33 17.90
CA ALA A 202 -15.47 -17.89 17.60
C ALA A 202 -15.63 -17.42 16.14
N LYS A 203 -14.69 -16.62 15.63
CA LYS A 203 -14.81 -15.98 14.32
C LYS A 203 -14.19 -16.77 13.17
N TYR A 204 -13.15 -17.55 13.44
CA TYR A 204 -12.35 -18.24 12.42
C TYR A 204 -12.20 -19.75 12.64
N PRO A 205 -13.26 -20.50 13.02
CA PRO A 205 -13.14 -21.91 13.42
C PRO A 205 -12.69 -22.86 12.29
N GLN A 206 -12.77 -22.43 11.03
CA GLN A 206 -12.40 -23.25 9.86
C GLN A 206 -10.94 -23.00 9.39
N THR A 207 -10.23 -22.06 10.03
CA THR A 207 -8.82 -21.81 9.73
C THR A 207 -7.93 -22.82 10.43
N VAL A 208 -6.68 -22.96 9.99
CA VAL A 208 -5.69 -23.81 10.66
C VAL A 208 -5.55 -23.38 12.12
N GLU A 209 -5.44 -22.08 12.35
CA GLU A 209 -5.37 -21.49 13.68
C GLU A 209 -6.61 -21.80 14.51
N GLY A 210 -7.82 -21.65 13.94
CA GLY A 210 -9.08 -21.96 14.63
C GLY A 210 -9.24 -23.42 14.99
N ILE A 211 -8.76 -24.35 14.17
CA ILE A 211 -8.78 -25.79 14.45
C ILE A 211 -7.83 -26.12 15.60
N GLU A 212 -6.66 -25.47 15.66
CA GLU A 212 -5.63 -25.74 16.66
C GLU A 212 -5.77 -24.91 17.95
N ILE A 213 -6.65 -23.90 17.97
CA ILE A 213 -6.66 -22.88 19.02
C ILE A 213 -6.99 -23.43 20.41
N ASP A 214 -7.76 -24.52 20.49
CA ASP A 214 -8.11 -25.16 21.75
C ASP A 214 -6.89 -25.65 22.54
N LYS A 215 -5.79 -25.98 21.84
CA LYS A 215 -4.51 -26.30 22.46
C LYS A 215 -3.95 -25.11 23.25
N TYR A 216 -4.04 -23.91 22.68
CA TYR A 216 -3.52 -22.68 23.29
C TYR A 216 -4.37 -22.26 24.49
N ILE A 217 -5.70 -22.33 24.34
CA ILE A 217 -6.65 -22.05 25.42
C ILE A 217 -6.45 -23.01 26.60
N ALA A 218 -6.38 -24.32 26.34
CA ALA A 218 -6.19 -25.32 27.38
C ALA A 218 -4.84 -25.14 28.11
N ARG A 219 -3.76 -24.83 27.39
CA ARG A 219 -2.45 -24.55 27.99
C ARG A 219 -2.52 -23.41 29.00
N LEU A 220 -3.14 -22.29 28.61
CA LEU A 220 -3.28 -21.12 29.49
C LEU A 220 -4.15 -21.42 30.72
N ALA A 221 -5.22 -22.19 30.55
CA ALA A 221 -6.09 -22.57 31.66
C ALA A 221 -5.36 -23.43 32.70
N VAL A 222 -4.51 -24.36 32.27
CA VAL A 222 -3.68 -25.19 33.18
C VAL A 222 -2.63 -24.35 33.89
N ALA A 223 -1.96 -23.44 33.18
CA ALA A 223 -0.94 -22.56 33.76
C ALA A 223 -1.49 -21.59 34.82
N ALA A 224 -2.78 -21.27 34.76
CA ALA A 224 -3.46 -20.40 35.72
C ALA A 224 -3.91 -21.13 37.02
N GLN A 225 -3.82 -22.46 37.07
CA GLN A 225 -4.15 -23.20 38.30
C GLN A 225 -2.95 -23.20 39.27
N PRO A 226 -3.18 -22.95 40.58
CA PRO A 226 -2.11 -23.06 41.56
C PRO A 226 -1.56 -24.49 41.59
N GLN A 227 -0.24 -24.64 41.43
CA GLN A 227 0.42 -25.92 41.61
C GLN A 227 0.35 -26.28 43.11
N ASN A 228 -0.50 -27.25 43.45
CA ASN A 228 -0.64 -27.80 44.79
C ASN A 228 0.60 -28.58 45.22
#